data_AF-A0AAD2B3W8-F1
#
_entry.id   AF-A0AAD2B3W8-F1
#
_cell.length_a   1.000
_cell.length_b   1.000
_cell.length_c   1.000
_cell.angle_alpha   90.00
_cell.angle_beta   90.00
_cell.angle_gamma   90.00
#
_symmetry.space_group_name_H-M   'P 1'
#
loop_
_entity.id
_entity.type
_entity.pdbx_description
1 polymer ?
#
loop_
_entity_poly.entity_id
_entity_poly.type
_entity_poly.pdbx_seq_one_letter_code
_entity_poly.pdbx_strand_id
1 'polypeptide(L)'
;MAFQKGQSGNPAGKPKGAKDKRTALRELLQPHAEQLVQKAVKLALDGDTTALRICIDRIIPAAKAKDSPISLEGLTGSPTEQAQAVVNALTTGALTPDEANSVMTVLTAQMRVIEVDELEKRIAALEAMKDGNQHPIAN
;
A
#
# COMPACT_ATOMS: atom_id res chain seq x y z
N MET A 1 13.92 36.94 19.47
CA MET A 1 12.52 37.29 19.16
C MET A 1 11.71 36.00 19.20
N ALA A 2 10.60 35.98 19.95
CA ALA A 2 9.76 34.79 20.09
C ALA A 2 8.90 34.56 18.83
N PHE A 3 8.69 33.30 18.46
CA PHE A 3 7.84 32.90 17.34
C PHE A 3 6.37 33.31 17.58
N GLN A 4 5.75 34.04 16.64
CA GLN A 4 4.33 34.38 16.71
C GLN A 4 3.48 33.27 16.08
N LYS A 5 2.58 32.69 16.89
CA LYS A 5 1.63 31.67 16.44
C LYS A 5 0.72 32.25 15.34
N GLY A 6 0.69 31.60 14.18
CA GLY A 6 -0.16 32.01 13.04
C GLY A 6 0.55 32.80 11.94
N GLN A 7 1.82 33.19 12.13
CA GLN A 7 2.60 33.86 11.10
C GLN A 7 3.79 33.00 10.69
N SER A 8 3.80 32.55 9.43
CA SER A 8 4.95 31.85 8.87
C SER A 8 6.16 32.78 8.85
N GLY A 9 7.31 32.30 9.30
CA GLY A 9 8.59 33.01 9.17
C GLY A 9 9.02 33.23 7.71
N ASN A 10 8.36 32.54 6.76
CA ASN A 10 8.43 32.84 5.33
C ASN A 10 7.00 33.02 4.77
N PRO A 11 6.45 34.25 4.78
CA PRO A 11 5.11 34.55 4.29
C PRO A 11 4.91 34.28 2.80
N ALA A 12 5.98 34.39 2.00
CA ALA A 12 5.95 34.14 0.56
C ALA A 12 6.05 32.65 0.19
N GLY A 13 6.33 31.77 1.16
CA GLY A 13 6.54 30.35 0.94
C GLY A 13 7.81 30.03 0.12
N LYS A 14 7.97 28.76 -0.24
CA LYS A 14 9.04 28.34 -1.15
C LYS A 14 8.76 28.94 -2.54
N PRO A 15 9.74 29.54 -3.24
CA PRO A 15 9.52 30.12 -4.56
C PRO A 15 8.90 29.11 -5.53
N LYS A 16 7.89 29.54 -6.29
CA LYS A 16 7.26 28.68 -7.30
C LYS A 16 8.30 28.21 -8.32
N GLY A 17 8.37 26.91 -8.57
CA GLY A 17 9.35 26.30 -9.48
C GLY A 17 10.73 26.01 -8.87
N ALA A 18 10.99 26.38 -7.61
CA ALA A 18 12.24 26.01 -6.96
C ALA A 18 12.34 24.49 -6.78
N LYS A 19 13.24 23.87 -7.55
CA LYS A 19 13.53 22.43 -7.41
C LYS A 19 13.95 22.13 -5.99
N ASP A 20 13.52 20.97 -5.49
CA ASP A 20 14.06 20.48 -4.23
C ASP A 20 15.58 20.27 -4.37
N LYS A 21 16.34 20.62 -3.33
CA LYS A 21 17.80 20.50 -3.34
C LYS A 21 18.24 19.06 -3.66
N ARG A 22 17.49 18.05 -3.18
CA ARG A 22 17.77 16.63 -3.44
C ARG A 22 17.56 16.28 -4.91
N THR A 23 16.59 16.91 -5.56
CA THR A 23 16.33 16.72 -6.99
C THR A 23 17.46 17.30 -7.82
N ALA A 24 17.88 18.54 -7.52
CA ALA A 24 19.01 19.18 -8.21
C ALA A 24 20.31 18.37 -8.05
N LEU A 25 20.60 17.86 -6.84
CA LEU A 25 21.78 17.03 -6.60
C LEU A 25 21.72 15.69 -7.36
N ARG A 26 20.55 15.07 -7.48
CA ARG A 26 20.38 13.84 -8.27
C ARG A 26 20.65 14.08 -9.76
N GLU A 27 20.14 15.20 -10.30
CA GLU A 27 20.37 15.59 -11.69
C GLU A 27 21.87 15.80 -11.99
N LEU A 28 22.64 16.34 -11.04
CA LEU A 28 24.08 16.50 -11.18
C LEU A 28 24.85 15.16 -11.18
N LEU A 29 24.35 14.15 -10.46
CA LEU A 29 25.00 12.83 -10.41
C LEU A 29 24.64 11.95 -11.61
N GLN A 30 23.48 12.17 -12.23
CA GLN A 30 22.94 11.29 -13.27
C GLN A 30 23.91 11.05 -14.46
N PRO A 31 24.60 12.07 -15.00
CA PRO A 31 25.56 11.86 -16.09
C PRO A 31 26.77 11.01 -15.71
N HIS A 32 27.10 10.93 -14.42
CA HIS A 32 28.24 10.20 -13.89
C HIS A 32 27.87 8.81 -13.35
N ALA A 33 26.60 8.41 -13.45
CA ALA A 33 26.09 7.21 -12.80
C ALA A 33 26.88 5.94 -13.16
N GLU A 34 27.18 5.74 -14.45
CA GLU A 34 27.93 4.57 -14.92
C GLU A 34 29.35 4.53 -14.33
N GLN A 35 30.08 5.65 -14.42
CA GLN A 35 31.45 5.76 -13.91
C GLN A 35 31.52 5.57 -12.39
N LEU A 36 30.55 6.13 -11.66
CA LEU A 36 30.44 5.98 -10.20
C LEU A 36 30.19 4.52 -9.82
N VAL A 37 29.31 3.81 -10.54
CA VAL A 37 29.05 2.38 -10.31
C VAL A 37 30.31 1.55 -10.58
N GLN A 38 30.98 1.75 -11.72
CA GLN A 38 32.22 1.03 -12.04
C GLN A 38 33.31 1.27 -10.98
N LYS A 39 33.46 2.52 -10.51
CA LYS A 39 34.41 2.86 -9.45
C LYS A 39 34.05 2.20 -8.13
N ALA A 40 32.77 2.18 -7.76
CA ALA A 40 32.31 1.51 -6.54
C ALA A 40 32.58 0.00 -6.58
N VAL A 41 32.32 -0.65 -7.72
CA VAL A 41 32.64 -2.08 -7.91
C VAL A 41 34.15 -2.33 -7.74
N LYS A 42 34.99 -1.49 -8.37
CA LYS A 42 36.45 -1.63 -8.23
C LYS A 42 36.90 -1.50 -6.77
N LEU A 43 36.44 -0.45 -6.07
CA LEU A 43 36.78 -0.24 -4.66
C LEU A 43 36.31 -1.40 -3.77
N ALA A 44 35.11 -1.94 -4.03
CA ALA A 44 34.59 -3.09 -3.32
C ALA A 44 35.49 -4.32 -3.51
N LEU A 45 35.91 -4.61 -4.75
CA LEU A 45 36.81 -5.73 -5.06
C LEU A 45 38.22 -5.52 -4.49
N ASP A 46 38.67 -4.28 -4.38
CA ASP A 46 39.95 -3.90 -3.77
C ASP A 46 39.91 -3.93 -2.22
N GLY A 47 38.76 -4.25 -1.61
CA GLY A 47 38.63 -4.49 -0.17
C GLY A 47 37.95 -3.37 0.65
N ASP A 48 37.39 -2.35 0.00
CA ASP A 48 36.62 -1.31 0.69
C ASP A 48 35.27 -1.87 1.17
N THR A 49 35.16 -2.20 2.46
CA THR A 49 33.95 -2.74 3.10
C THR A 49 32.74 -1.81 2.99
N THR A 50 33.00 -0.49 2.95
CA THR A 50 32.19 0.59 2.35
C THR A 50 31.35 0.19 1.14
N ALA A 51 32.08 0.17 0.03
CA ALA A 51 31.58 -0.12 -1.30
C ALA A 51 31.06 -1.54 -1.41
N LEU A 52 31.69 -2.50 -0.72
CA LEU A 52 31.31 -3.90 -0.71
C LEU A 52 29.88 -4.09 -0.17
N ARG A 53 29.56 -3.48 0.97
CA ARG A 53 28.19 -3.48 1.50
C ARG A 53 27.19 -2.84 0.54
N ILE A 54 27.52 -1.66 -0.01
CA ILE A 54 26.64 -0.95 -0.97
C ILE A 54 26.33 -1.82 -2.20
N CYS A 55 27.34 -2.51 -2.74
CA CYS A 55 27.17 -3.39 -3.89
C CYS A 55 26.32 -4.62 -3.54
N ILE A 56 26.57 -5.26 -2.40
CA ILE A 56 25.79 -6.42 -1.94
C ILE A 56 24.32 -6.05 -1.72
N ASP A 57 24.04 -4.97 -0.99
CA ASP A 57 22.66 -4.53 -0.68
C ASP A 57 21.85 -4.20 -1.94
N ARG A 58 22.53 -3.83 -3.05
CA ARG A 58 21.87 -3.53 -4.32
C ARG A 58 21.63 -4.77 -5.19
N ILE A 59 22.46 -5.81 -5.05
CA ILE A 59 22.39 -7.07 -5.80
C ILE A 59 21.48 -8.07 -5.09
N ILE A 60 21.66 -8.23 -3.78
CA ILE A 60 20.93 -9.17 -2.95
C ILE A 60 19.81 -8.39 -2.26
N PRO A 61 18.54 -8.57 -2.64
CA PRO A 61 17.45 -7.95 -1.90
C PRO A 61 17.49 -8.46 -0.45
N ALA A 62 17.21 -7.56 0.50
CA ALA A 62 17.05 -7.96 1.90
C ALA A 62 16.08 -9.14 1.94
N ALA A 63 16.50 -10.23 2.60
CA ALA A 63 15.66 -11.40 2.77
C ALA A 63 14.39 -10.95 3.49
N LYS A 64 13.29 -10.86 2.76
CA LYS A 64 11.97 -10.70 3.37
C LYS A 64 11.69 -12.02 4.08
N ALA A 65 11.13 -11.95 5.28
CA ALA A 65 10.50 -13.11 5.87
C ALA A 65 9.55 -13.70 4.81
N LYS A 66 9.84 -14.92 4.38
CA LYS A 66 8.88 -15.67 3.57
C LYS A 66 7.94 -16.27 4.58
N ASP A 67 6.80 -15.62 4.76
CA ASP A 67 5.72 -16.21 5.53
C ASP A 67 5.36 -17.54 4.86
N SER A 68 5.20 -18.58 5.69
CA SER A 68 4.74 -19.87 5.16
C SER A 68 3.35 -19.67 4.55
N PRO A 69 2.96 -20.46 3.54
CA PRO A 69 1.62 -20.38 2.98
C PRO A 69 0.58 -20.44 4.11
N ILE A 70 -0.21 -19.38 4.25
CA ILE A 70 -1.28 -19.31 5.24
C ILE A 70 -2.39 -20.26 4.78
N SER A 71 -2.53 -21.40 5.45
CA SER A 71 -3.64 -22.32 5.23
C SER A 71 -4.72 -22.04 6.26
N LEU A 72 -5.70 -21.22 5.88
CA LEU A 72 -6.93 -21.08 6.66
C LEU A 72 -7.96 -22.02 6.07
N GLU A 73 -8.00 -23.24 6.61
CA GLU A 73 -9.10 -24.16 6.32
C GLU A 73 -10.42 -23.54 6.80
N GLY A 74 -11.41 -23.44 5.93
CA GLY A 74 -12.78 -23.16 6.33
C GLY A 74 -13.17 -21.68 6.51
N LEU A 75 -12.61 -20.75 5.74
CA LEU A 75 -13.24 -19.42 5.56
C LEU A 75 -14.56 -19.60 4.79
N THR A 76 -15.58 -20.05 5.51
CA THR A 76 -16.91 -20.39 5.03
C THR A 76 -17.94 -19.76 5.94
N GLY A 77 -19.13 -19.49 5.41
CA GLY A 77 -20.19 -18.81 6.16
C GLY A 77 -20.12 -17.29 6.03
N SER A 78 -20.74 -16.62 7.00
CA SER A 78 -20.92 -15.17 7.02
C SER A 78 -19.61 -14.40 7.17
N PRO A 79 -19.59 -13.11 6.76
CA PRO A 79 -18.47 -12.21 7.00
C PRO A 79 -17.95 -12.21 8.45
N THR A 80 -18.88 -12.25 9.41
CA THR A 80 -18.56 -12.25 10.84
C THR A 80 -17.88 -13.55 11.27
N GLU A 81 -18.34 -14.70 10.79
CA GLU A 81 -17.75 -16.00 11.10
C GLU A 81 -16.32 -16.11 10.53
N GLN A 82 -16.13 -15.63 9.30
CA GLN A 82 -14.81 -15.58 8.68
C GLN A 82 -13.84 -14.67 9.43
N ALA A 83 -14.29 -13.47 9.84
CA ALA A 83 -13.46 -12.54 10.62
C ALA A 83 -13.10 -13.13 12.00
N GLN A 84 -14.04 -13.79 12.66
CA GLN A 84 -13.80 -14.43 13.95
C GLN A 84 -12.82 -15.59 13.83
N ALA A 85 -12.86 -16.37 12.75
CA ALA A 85 -11.88 -17.43 12.49
C ALA A 85 -10.45 -16.87 12.40
N VAL A 86 -10.25 -15.74 11.73
CA VAL A 86 -8.94 -15.06 11.65
C VAL A 86 -8.48 -14.58 13.02
N VAL A 87 -9.37 -13.95 13.81
CA VAL A 87 -9.05 -13.50 15.17
C VAL A 87 -8.67 -14.68 16.07
N ASN A 88 -9.37 -15.81 15.96
CA ASN A 88 -9.07 -17.01 16.73
C ASN A 88 -7.72 -17.63 16.34
N ALA A 89 -7.38 -17.64 15.04
CA ALA A 89 -6.08 -18.12 14.57
C ALA A 89 -4.94 -17.21 15.05
N LEU A 90 -5.17 -15.90 15.15
CA LEU A 90 -4.22 -14.94 15.73
C LEU A 90 -4.03 -15.18 17.24
N THR A 91 -5.11 -15.33 18.01
CA THR A 91 -5.03 -15.48 19.47
C THR A 91 -4.46 -16.83 19.92
N THR A 92 -4.61 -17.87 19.09
CA THR A 92 -4.02 -19.19 19.34
C THR A 92 -2.56 -19.30 18.86
N GLY A 93 -2.02 -18.25 18.22
CA GLY A 93 -0.65 -18.21 17.72
C GLY A 93 -0.41 -18.97 16.40
N ALA A 94 -1.49 -19.38 15.71
CA ALA A 94 -1.40 -19.98 14.39
C ALA A 94 -1.11 -18.95 13.28
N LEU A 95 -1.44 -17.67 13.52
CA LEU A 95 -1.05 -16.54 12.68
C LEU A 95 -0.25 -15.52 13.47
N THR A 96 0.71 -14.90 12.82
CA THR A 96 1.34 -13.66 13.29
C THR A 96 0.40 -12.46 13.09
N PRO A 97 0.64 -11.33 13.78
CA PRO A 97 -0.14 -10.11 13.58
C PRO A 97 -0.13 -9.60 12.11
N ASP A 98 1.00 -9.72 11.42
CA ASP A 98 1.14 -9.27 10.03
C ASP A 98 0.39 -10.18 9.05
N GLU A 99 0.41 -11.50 9.28
CA GLU A 99 -0.37 -12.47 8.51
C GLU A 99 -1.88 -12.26 8.73
N ALA A 100 -2.33 -12.08 9.97
CA ALA A 100 -3.73 -11.82 10.28
C ALA A 100 -4.25 -10.52 9.63
N ASN A 101 -3.45 -9.45 9.67
CA ASN A 101 -3.77 -8.19 8.98
C ASN A 101 -3.87 -8.37 7.46
N SER A 102 -2.96 -9.15 6.87
CA SER A 102 -2.96 -9.43 5.44
C SER A 102 -4.22 -10.19 5.03
N VAL A 103 -4.60 -11.23 5.77
CA VAL A 103 -5.83 -11.99 5.52
C VAL A 103 -7.07 -11.11 5.68
N MET A 104 -7.17 -10.33 6.75
CA MET A 104 -8.33 -9.46 7.00
C MET A 104 -8.52 -8.40 5.90
N THR A 105 -7.41 -7.92 5.31
CA THR A 105 -7.44 -7.00 4.17
C THR A 105 -8.07 -7.66 2.94
N VAL A 106 -7.68 -8.91 2.65
CA VAL A 106 -8.25 -9.68 1.53
C VAL A 106 -9.73 -9.98 1.76
N LEU A 107 -10.11 -10.39 2.97
CA LEU A 107 -11.51 -10.63 3.35
C LEU A 107 -12.37 -9.37 3.19
N THR A 108 -11.88 -8.22 3.66
CA THR A 108 -12.61 -6.95 3.53
C THR A 108 -12.80 -6.56 2.06
N ALA A 109 -11.79 -6.80 1.21
CA ALA A 109 -11.91 -6.54 -0.22
C ALA A 109 -12.97 -7.45 -0.87
N GLN A 110 -13.03 -8.73 -0.51
CA GLN A 110 -14.05 -9.66 -0.98
C GLN A 110 -15.46 -9.23 -0.54
N MET A 111 -15.62 -8.81 0.71
CA MET A 111 -16.92 -8.36 1.24
C MET A 111 -17.46 -7.16 0.46
N ARG A 112 -16.60 -6.21 0.08
CA ARG A 112 -16.99 -5.07 -0.76
C ARG A 112 -17.51 -5.52 -2.13
N VAL A 113 -16.90 -6.55 -2.73
CA VAL A 113 -17.36 -7.09 -4.01
C VAL A 113 -18.76 -7.71 -3.86
N ILE A 114 -18.98 -8.47 -2.80
CA ILE A 114 -20.29 -9.09 -2.50
C ILE A 114 -21.34 -8.02 -2.24
N GLU A 115 -21.02 -7.00 -1.43
CA GLU A 115 -21.93 -5.91 -1.12
C GLU A 115 -22.36 -5.14 -2.37
N VAL A 116 -21.43 -4.86 -3.29
CA VAL A 116 -21.73 -4.21 -4.57
C VAL A 116 -22.68 -5.07 -5.41
N ASP A 117 -22.43 -6.37 -5.53
CA ASP A 117 -23.30 -7.30 -6.26
C ASP A 117 -24.72 -7.40 -5.65
N GLU A 118 -24.83 -7.45 -4.32
CA GLU A 118 -26.12 -7.47 -3.62
C GLU A 118 -26.89 -6.15 -3.81
N LEU A 119 -26.21 -5.01 -3.74
CA LEU A 119 -26.83 -3.71 -3.96
C LEU A 119 -27.33 -3.56 -5.40
N GLU A 120 -26.54 -4.00 -6.38
CA GLU A 120 -26.92 -3.97 -7.80
C GLU A 120 -28.19 -4.79 -8.06
N LYS A 121 -28.27 -6.01 -7.50
CA LYS A 121 -29.47 -6.86 -7.58
C LYS A 121 -30.70 -6.21 -6.94
N ARG A 122 -30.54 -5.56 -5.78
CA ARG A 122 -31.64 -4.88 -5.09
C ARG A 122 -32.12 -3.65 -5.84
N ILE A 123 -31.21 -2.88 -6.44
CA ILE A 123 -31.56 -1.73 -7.28
C ILE A 123 -32.36 -2.19 -8.50
N ALA A 124 -31.87 -3.20 -9.22
CA ALA A 124 -32.57 -3.75 -10.39
C ALA A 124 -33.99 -4.24 -10.05
N ALA A 125 -34.17 -4.91 -8.91
CA ALA A 125 -35.48 -5.35 -8.45
C ALA A 125 -36.41 -4.17 -8.13
N LEU A 126 -35.90 -3.10 -7.50
CA LEU A 126 -36.67 -1.90 -7.19
C LEU A 126 -37.06 -1.11 -8.45
N GLU A 127 -36.18 -1.03 -9.43
CA GLU A 127 -36.45 -0.38 -10.72
C GLU A 127 -37.54 -1.13 -11.49
N ALA A 128 -37.46 -2.46 -11.55
CA ALA A 128 -38.50 -3.30 -12.16
C ALA A 128 -39.89 -3.13 -11.49
N MET A 129 -39.92 -2.98 -10.16
CA MET A 129 -41.17 -2.72 -9.44
C MET A 129 -41.74 -1.32 -9.69
N LYS A 130 -40.89 -0.32 -9.94
CA LYS A 130 -41.31 1.07 -10.21
C LYS A 130 -41.89 1.23 -11.62
N ASP A 131 -41.30 0.55 -12.61
CA ASP A 131 -41.80 0.59 -13.99
C ASP A 131 -43.18 -0.08 -14.14
N GLY A 132 -43.51 -1.05 -13.28
CA GLY A 132 -44.85 -1.64 -13.21
C GLY A 132 -45.93 -0.74 -12.58
N ASN A 133 -45.56 0.39 -11.95
CA ASN A 133 -46.47 1.26 -11.20
C ASN A 133 -46.66 2.65 -11.83
N GLN A 134 -46.31 2.81 -13.11
CA GLN A 134 -46.60 4.04 -13.87
C GLN A 134 -48.12 4.16 -14.10
N HIS A 135 -48.78 4.92 -13.23
CA HIS A 135 -50.15 5.36 -13.44
C HIS A 135 -50.21 6.23 -14.71
N PRO A 136 -51.08 5.92 -15.69
CA PRO A 136 -51.22 6.77 -16.86
C PRO A 136 -51.77 8.12 -16.41
N ILE A 137 -50.98 9.17 -16.58
CA ILE A 137 -51.45 10.53 -16.38
C ILE A 137 -52.44 10.79 -17.52
N ALA A 138 -53.73 10.68 -17.23
CA ALA A 138 -54.79 11.00 -18.17
C ALA A 138 -54.74 12.52 -18.46
N ASN A 139 -54.69 12.85 -19.76
CA ASN A 139 -54.80 14.21 -20.28
C ASN A 139 -56.13 14.88 -19.91
#